data_AF-A0A7J7KG64-F1
#
_entry.id   AF-A0A7J7KG64-F1
#
_cell.length_a   1.000
_cell.length_b   1.000
_cell.length_c   1.000
_cell.angle_alpha   90.00
_cell.angle_beta   90.00
_cell.angle_gamma   90.00
#
_symmetry.space_group_name_H-M   'P 1'
#
loop_
_entity.id
_entity.type
_entity.pdbx_description
1 polymer ?
#
loop_
_entity_poly.entity_id
_entity_poly.type
_entity_poly.pdbx_seq_one_letter_code
_entity_poly.pdbx_strand_id
1 'polypeptide(L)'
;MFYLPSVHWAVLNRSIGMDINKIVQTLRQLEHINPDTRDKVTKYLIKHIDRSLSYTKEIRKGACARFKQRMADCGCFCGKRYGNFMITIYIVTKMLYVGDAVVQLYMMNHFLGTDYIFYGVDVLRDLSSTGTYLASKRFPRVTLCDFLVRSMAKNHPYTVQCTLPVNLFNEKIFIFIWFWLVLLVLMNLMSLTYWLWIAFTTNRRSYIKTYLRVANKYSKKVDHMKLNAFSNKYLRQDGHFMLRMIGKNTNDVMVSELITALWDAFSREYDRSHQKQEV
;
A
#
# COMPACT_ATOMS: atom_id res chain seq x y z
N MET A 1 14.86 8.53 3.56
CA MET A 1 13.49 8.90 3.12
C MET A 1 12.56 7.68 3.07
N PHE A 2 13.02 6.51 2.58
CA PHE A 2 12.25 5.26 2.48
C PHE A 2 11.47 4.75 3.70
N TYR A 3 11.87 5.11 4.93
CA TYR A 3 11.16 4.69 6.15
C TYR A 3 9.97 5.60 6.51
N LEU A 4 9.87 6.79 5.89
CA LEU A 4 8.82 7.78 6.19
C LEU A 4 7.40 7.24 5.95
N PRO A 5 7.10 6.52 4.85
CA PRO A 5 5.76 5.98 4.64
C PRO A 5 5.39 4.90 5.67
N SER A 6 6.34 4.09 6.13
CA SER A 6 6.07 3.12 7.21
C SER A 6 5.74 3.78 8.54
N VAL A 7 6.44 4.87 8.89
CA VAL A 7 6.11 5.65 10.10
C VAL A 7 4.75 6.32 9.95
N HIS A 8 4.47 6.90 8.78
CA HIS A 8 3.17 7.49 8.46
C HIS A 8 2.02 6.48 8.65
N TRP A 9 2.17 5.27 8.12
CA TRP A 9 1.21 4.19 8.34
C TRP A 9 1.07 3.82 9.82
N ALA A 10 2.19 3.63 10.52
CA ALA A 10 2.17 3.22 11.93
C ALA A 10 1.48 4.25 12.84
N VAL A 11 1.74 5.54 12.63
CA VAL A 11 1.16 6.64 13.42
C VAL A 11 -0.34 6.79 13.13
N LEU A 12 -0.73 6.78 11.85
CA LEU A 12 -2.12 6.96 11.48
C LEU A 12 -2.98 5.73 11.80
N ASN A 13 -2.46 4.52 11.68
CA ASN A 13 -3.19 3.30 12.03
C ASN A 13 -3.57 3.28 13.53
N ARG A 14 -2.69 3.76 14.42
CA ARG A 14 -3.00 3.92 15.86
C ARG A 14 -4.17 4.87 16.11
N SER A 15 -4.37 5.85 15.24
CA SER A 15 -5.37 6.91 15.39
C SER A 15 -6.80 6.47 15.02
N ILE A 16 -6.99 5.22 14.59
CA ILE A 16 -8.28 4.69 14.07
C ILE A 16 -9.05 3.92 15.16
N GLY A 17 -8.48 3.73 16.35
CA GLY A 17 -9.14 3.01 17.46
C GLY A 17 -9.23 1.50 17.26
N MET A 18 -8.96 0.99 16.05
CA MET A 18 -8.70 -0.42 15.74
C MET A 18 -7.27 -0.60 15.27
N ASP A 19 -6.40 -1.10 16.14
CA ASP A 19 -5.02 -1.44 15.75
C ASP A 19 -5.01 -2.81 15.07
N ILE A 20 -5.04 -2.81 13.74
CA ILE A 20 -5.01 -4.04 12.93
C ILE A 20 -3.79 -4.90 13.27
N ASN A 21 -2.64 -4.28 13.62
CA ASN A 21 -1.43 -5.03 13.94
C ASN A 21 -1.63 -5.84 15.23
N LYS A 22 -2.28 -5.25 16.25
CA LYS A 22 -2.62 -5.98 17.48
C LYS A 22 -3.59 -7.12 17.20
N ILE A 23 -4.60 -6.88 16.38
CA ILE A 23 -5.57 -7.93 16.00
C ILE A 23 -4.89 -9.09 15.29
N VAL A 24 -4.02 -8.80 14.32
CA VAL A 24 -3.24 -9.82 13.61
C VAL A 24 -2.29 -10.55 14.56
N GLN A 25 -1.63 -9.85 15.48
CA GLN A 25 -0.76 -10.48 16.48
C GLN A 25 -1.54 -11.39 17.42
N THR A 26 -2.70 -10.95 17.92
CA THR A 26 -3.59 -11.80 18.73
C THR A 26 -4.03 -13.02 17.93
N LEU A 27 -4.45 -12.86 16.67
CA LEU A 27 -4.88 -13.97 15.82
C LEU A 27 -3.77 -14.98 15.55
N ARG A 28 -2.52 -14.54 15.37
CA ARG A 28 -1.37 -15.43 15.24
C ARG A 28 -1.10 -16.21 16.53
N GLN A 29 -1.27 -15.59 17.69
CA GLN A 29 -1.11 -16.28 18.97
C GLN A 29 -2.18 -17.37 19.17
N LEU A 30 -3.39 -17.20 18.61
CA LEU A 30 -4.46 -18.20 18.69
C LEU A 30 -4.16 -19.51 17.98
N GLU A 31 -3.17 -19.54 17.09
CA GLU A 31 -2.76 -20.76 16.38
C GLU A 31 -2.13 -21.81 17.30
N HIS A 32 -1.51 -21.38 18.40
CA HIS A 32 -0.77 -22.26 19.33
C HIS A 32 -1.47 -22.46 20.68
N ILE A 33 -2.71 -22.01 20.84
CA ILE A 33 -3.44 -22.01 22.11
C ILE A 33 -4.47 -23.15 22.15
N ASN A 34 -4.75 -23.65 23.36
CA ASN A 34 -5.80 -24.63 23.64
C ASN A 34 -7.16 -24.23 23.02
N PRO A 35 -7.93 -25.19 22.48
CA PRO A 35 -9.16 -24.92 21.71
C PRO A 35 -10.21 -24.12 22.50
N ASP A 36 -10.42 -24.42 23.78
CA ASP A 36 -11.41 -23.71 24.62
C ASP A 36 -11.07 -22.24 24.84
N THR A 37 -9.77 -21.93 24.91
CA THR A 37 -9.30 -20.55 25.09
C THR A 37 -9.34 -19.81 23.77
N ARG A 38 -9.00 -20.48 22.66
CA ARG A 38 -9.16 -19.94 21.30
C ARG A 38 -10.58 -19.47 21.06
N ASP A 39 -11.58 -20.29 21.34
CA ASP A 39 -12.98 -19.94 21.11
C ASP A 39 -13.44 -18.71 21.88
N LYS A 40 -13.00 -18.57 23.13
CA LYS A 40 -13.30 -17.39 23.97
C LYS A 40 -12.67 -16.13 23.39
N VAL A 41 -11.40 -16.18 22.98
CA VAL A 41 -10.69 -15.02 22.43
C VAL A 41 -11.22 -14.66 21.03
N THR A 42 -11.52 -15.65 20.19
CA THR A 42 -12.16 -15.43 18.88
C THR A 42 -13.50 -14.73 19.05
N LYS A 43 -14.36 -15.18 19.99
CA LYS A 43 -15.63 -14.50 20.31
C LYS A 43 -15.43 -13.08 20.80
N TYR A 44 -14.46 -12.85 21.68
CA TYR A 44 -14.10 -11.50 22.14
C TYR A 44 -13.68 -10.60 20.97
N LEU A 45 -12.83 -11.12 20.08
CA LEU A 45 -12.34 -10.38 18.91
C LEU A 45 -13.48 -10.05 17.93
N ILE A 46 -14.36 -11.02 17.64
CA ILE A 46 -15.54 -10.78 16.80
C ILE A 46 -16.40 -9.67 17.38
N LYS A 47 -16.67 -9.72 18.70
CA LYS A 47 -17.45 -8.68 19.38
C LYS A 47 -16.76 -7.31 19.33
N HIS A 48 -15.44 -7.27 19.43
CA HIS A 48 -14.67 -6.04 19.30
C HIS A 48 -14.75 -5.46 17.88
N ILE A 49 -14.59 -6.31 16.84
CA ILE A 49 -14.70 -5.92 15.43
C ILE A 49 -16.12 -5.44 15.12
N ASP A 50 -17.15 -6.21 15.49
CA ASP A 50 -18.56 -5.86 15.30
C ASP A 50 -18.92 -4.53 15.96
N ARG A 51 -18.48 -4.31 17.20
CA ARG A 51 -18.72 -3.05 17.91
C ARG A 51 -18.02 -1.87 17.22
N SER A 52 -16.82 -2.07 16.70
CA SER A 52 -16.08 -1.01 16.00
C SER A 52 -16.68 -0.67 14.63
N LEU A 53 -17.07 -1.69 13.86
CA LEU A 53 -17.81 -1.51 12.61
C LEU A 53 -19.16 -0.82 12.85
N SER A 54 -19.84 -1.19 13.94
CA SER A 54 -21.11 -0.59 14.35
C SER A 54 -20.97 0.84 14.86
N TYR A 55 -19.87 1.20 15.55
CA TYR A 55 -19.62 2.59 15.96
C TYR A 55 -19.48 3.53 14.76
N THR A 56 -18.99 3.00 13.64
CA THR A 56 -18.88 3.75 12.38
C THR A 56 -20.24 3.93 11.67
N LYS A 57 -21.35 3.36 12.19
CA LYS A 57 -22.69 3.39 11.58
C LYS A 57 -23.43 4.74 11.66
N GLU A 58 -22.94 5.77 12.36
CA GLU A 58 -23.77 6.97 12.60
C GLU A 58 -24.32 7.66 11.33
N ILE A 59 -25.62 7.99 11.44
CA ILE A 59 -26.63 8.12 10.39
C ILE A 59 -26.62 9.53 9.78
N ARG A 60 -26.65 9.64 8.45
CA ARG A 60 -27.14 10.87 7.80
C ARG A 60 -28.13 10.55 6.67
N LYS A 61 -29.41 10.83 6.92
CA LYS A 61 -30.44 10.95 5.88
C LYS A 61 -30.28 12.32 5.20
N GLY A 62 -30.04 12.35 3.89
CA GLY A 62 -29.97 13.60 3.11
C GLY A 62 -29.55 13.37 1.65
N ALA A 63 -30.04 14.18 0.72
CA ALA A 63 -29.75 14.06 -0.72
C ALA A 63 -28.28 14.38 -1.07
N CYS A 64 -27.72 15.45 -0.49
CA CYS A 64 -26.32 15.85 -0.68
C CYS A 64 -25.33 14.81 -0.10
N ALA A 65 -25.73 14.10 0.96
CA ALA A 65 -24.95 13.02 1.55
C ALA A 65 -24.86 11.78 0.63
N ARG A 66 -25.94 11.43 -0.10
CA ARG A 66 -25.93 10.34 -1.09
C ARG A 66 -25.01 10.62 -2.28
N PHE A 67 -24.96 11.87 -2.74
CA PHE A 67 -24.07 12.27 -3.82
C PHE A 67 -22.59 12.20 -3.39
N LYS A 68 -22.26 12.71 -2.20
CA LYS A 68 -20.92 12.54 -1.60
C LYS A 68 -20.56 11.09 -1.31
N GLN A 69 -21.53 10.24 -0.96
CA GLN A 69 -21.31 8.82 -0.71
C GLN A 69 -20.96 8.04 -2.00
N ARG A 70 -21.62 8.35 -3.13
CA ARG A 70 -21.23 7.80 -4.45
C ARG A 70 -19.84 8.26 -4.89
N MET A 71 -19.45 9.49 -4.60
CA MET A 71 -18.09 9.97 -4.87
C MET A 71 -17.04 9.36 -3.91
N ALA A 72 -17.40 9.10 -2.65
CA ALA A 72 -16.53 8.42 -1.70
C ALA A 72 -16.31 6.94 -2.05
N ASP A 73 -17.33 6.27 -2.60
CA ASP A 73 -17.22 4.92 -3.19
C ASP A 73 -16.26 4.89 -4.40
N CYS A 74 -16.02 6.05 -5.05
CA CYS A 74 -15.02 6.21 -6.12
C CYS A 74 -13.59 6.43 -5.60
N GLY A 75 -13.39 6.54 -4.28
CA GLY A 75 -12.05 6.60 -3.67
C GLY A 75 -11.38 7.98 -3.61
N CYS A 76 -12.01 9.04 -4.13
CA CYS A 76 -11.38 10.37 -4.21
C CYS A 76 -11.50 11.25 -2.96
N PHE A 77 -12.35 10.94 -1.98
CA PHE A 77 -12.51 11.77 -0.77
C PHE A 77 -12.26 11.00 0.53
N CYS A 78 -11.28 11.49 1.31
CA CYS A 78 -10.95 11.03 2.65
C CYS A 78 -12.02 11.45 3.67
N GLY A 79 -12.46 10.51 4.51
CA GLY A 79 -13.14 10.89 5.74
C GLY A 79 -13.40 9.71 6.68
N LYS A 80 -12.99 9.85 7.95
CA LYS A 80 -13.29 8.91 9.05
C LYS A 80 -14.79 8.53 9.11
N ARG A 81 -15.66 9.44 8.67
CA ARG A 81 -17.12 9.30 8.72
C ARG A 81 -17.73 8.48 7.56
N TYR A 82 -16.97 8.14 6.51
CA TYR A 82 -17.46 7.35 5.36
C TYR A 82 -17.15 5.85 5.47
N GLY A 83 -16.38 5.41 6.47
CA GLY A 83 -15.93 4.01 6.58
C GLY A 83 -15.01 3.58 5.43
N ASN A 84 -14.24 4.54 4.90
CA ASN A 84 -13.21 4.37 3.86
C ASN A 84 -11.84 4.90 4.33
N PHE A 85 -11.69 5.25 5.60
CA PHE A 85 -10.52 5.98 6.09
C PHE A 85 -9.25 5.13 6.13
N MET A 86 -9.38 3.87 6.55
CA MET A 86 -8.23 2.96 6.68
C MET A 86 -7.62 2.65 5.32
N ILE A 87 -8.46 2.22 4.38
CA ILE A 87 -8.01 1.91 3.03
C ILE A 87 -7.47 3.15 2.33
N THR A 88 -8.07 4.34 2.51
CA THR A 88 -7.55 5.55 1.87
C THR A 88 -6.19 5.93 2.43
N ILE A 89 -5.97 5.90 3.75
CA ILE A 89 -4.63 6.12 4.33
C ILE A 89 -3.63 5.09 3.80
N TYR A 90 -4.05 3.84 3.67
CA TYR A 90 -3.18 2.79 3.15
C TYR A 90 -2.78 3.04 1.70
N ILE A 91 -3.74 3.43 0.84
CA ILE A 91 -3.48 3.83 -0.55
C ILE A 91 -2.57 5.06 -0.61
N VAL A 92 -2.81 6.08 0.22
CA VAL A 92 -1.94 7.27 0.32
C VAL A 92 -0.53 6.86 0.73
N THR A 93 -0.38 5.94 1.68
CA THR A 93 0.93 5.40 2.08
C THR A 93 1.63 4.73 0.89
N LYS A 94 0.90 3.95 0.09
CA LYS A 94 1.45 3.32 -1.13
C LYS A 94 1.85 4.34 -2.18
N MET A 95 1.06 5.40 -2.36
CA MET A 95 1.42 6.53 -3.22
C MET A 95 2.69 7.24 -2.72
N LEU A 96 2.85 7.41 -1.40
CA LEU A 96 4.06 7.97 -0.81
C LEU A 96 5.29 7.08 -1.06
N TYR A 97 5.16 5.75 -1.01
CA TYR A 97 6.25 4.85 -1.39
C TYR A 97 6.66 4.99 -2.87
N VAL A 98 5.68 5.09 -3.78
CA VAL A 98 5.96 5.33 -5.20
C VAL A 98 6.62 6.70 -5.40
N GLY A 99 6.07 7.74 -4.77
CA GLY A 99 6.59 9.11 -4.83
C GLY A 99 8.02 9.20 -4.31
N ASP A 100 8.31 8.56 -3.18
CA ASP A 100 9.66 8.52 -2.61
C ASP A 100 10.66 7.85 -3.56
N ALA A 101 10.30 6.70 -4.15
CA ALA A 101 11.15 6.03 -5.12
C ALA A 101 11.39 6.87 -6.39
N VAL A 102 10.37 7.58 -6.88
CA VAL A 102 10.49 8.50 -8.04
C VAL A 102 11.35 9.71 -7.70
N VAL A 103 11.16 10.32 -6.52
CA VAL A 103 11.99 11.46 -6.07
C VAL A 103 13.45 11.05 -5.95
N GLN A 104 13.74 9.85 -5.45
CA GLN A 104 15.11 9.36 -5.36
C GLN A 104 15.72 9.05 -6.73
N LEU A 105 14.94 8.51 -7.66
CA LEU A 105 15.36 8.34 -9.04
C LEU A 105 15.67 9.69 -9.70
N TYR A 106 14.82 10.70 -9.47
CA TYR A 106 15.03 12.06 -9.96
C TYR A 106 16.28 12.72 -9.34
N MET A 107 16.46 12.64 -8.02
CA MET A 107 17.61 13.20 -7.32
C MET A 107 18.92 12.58 -7.81
N MET A 108 18.93 11.27 -8.05
CA MET A 108 20.10 10.58 -8.62
C MET A 108 20.39 11.06 -10.05
N ASN A 109 19.38 11.19 -10.92
CA ASN A 109 19.58 11.71 -12.28
C ASN A 109 20.08 13.16 -12.26
N HIS A 110 19.56 14.00 -11.35
CA HIS A 110 20.03 15.36 -11.16
C HIS A 110 21.50 15.40 -10.70
N PHE A 111 21.89 14.52 -9.77
CA PHE A 111 23.28 14.39 -9.31
C PHE A 111 24.24 13.98 -10.44
N LEU A 112 23.79 13.13 -11.38
CA LEU A 112 24.58 12.70 -12.53
C LEU A 112 24.65 13.76 -13.65
N GLY A 113 23.95 14.89 -13.51
CA GLY A 113 23.94 15.98 -14.49
C GLY A 113 23.26 15.60 -15.82
N THR A 114 22.31 14.66 -15.79
CA THR A 114 21.54 14.26 -16.98
C THR A 114 20.21 15.01 -17.06
N ASP A 115 19.91 15.61 -18.22
CA ASP A 115 18.65 16.31 -18.45
C ASP A 115 17.43 15.37 -18.55
N TYR A 116 17.65 14.06 -18.67
CA TYR A 116 16.61 13.05 -18.88
C TYR A 116 16.55 12.00 -17.77
N ILE A 117 15.34 11.50 -17.51
CA ILE A 117 15.05 10.50 -16.44
C ILE A 117 15.66 9.11 -16.75
N PHE A 118 16.10 8.88 -17.99
CA PHE A 118 16.42 7.56 -18.54
C PHE A 118 17.91 7.23 -18.66
N TYR A 119 18.74 7.64 -17.70
CA TYR A 119 20.18 7.34 -17.69
C TYR A 119 20.52 5.86 -18.00
N GLY A 120 19.85 4.90 -17.34
CA GLY A 120 20.14 3.49 -17.54
C GLY A 120 19.73 2.94 -18.91
N VAL A 121 18.74 3.53 -19.58
CA VAL A 121 18.33 3.13 -20.94
C VAL A 121 19.39 3.55 -21.95
N ASP A 122 19.99 4.73 -21.77
CA ASP A 122 21.10 5.19 -22.61
C ASP A 122 22.32 4.29 -22.44
N VAL A 123 22.65 3.91 -21.20
CA VAL A 123 23.75 2.95 -20.93
C VAL A 123 23.51 1.59 -21.60
N LEU A 124 22.28 1.07 -21.55
CA LEU A 124 21.89 -0.17 -22.24
C LEU A 124 22.01 -0.05 -23.77
N ARG A 125 21.55 1.07 -24.33
CA ARG A 125 21.61 1.33 -25.78
C ARG A 125 23.06 1.42 -26.24
N ASP A 126 23.90 2.17 -25.54
CA ASP A 126 25.33 2.34 -25.87
C ASP A 126 26.08 1.01 -25.81
N LEU A 127 25.76 0.15 -24.83
CA LEU A 127 26.35 -1.18 -24.69
C LEU A 127 25.93 -2.11 -25.84
N SER A 128 24.66 -2.05 -26.25
CA SER A 128 24.11 -2.87 -27.34
C SER A 128 24.61 -2.47 -28.74
N SER A 129 24.85 -1.18 -28.97
CA SER A 129 25.19 -0.65 -30.30
C SER A 129 26.68 -0.70 -30.60
N THR A 130 27.52 -0.52 -29.60
CA THR A 130 28.95 -0.21 -29.82
C THR A 130 29.89 -1.34 -29.38
N GLY A 131 29.39 -2.32 -28.62
CA GLY A 131 30.17 -3.47 -28.11
C GLY A 131 31.36 -3.13 -27.21
N THR A 132 31.68 -1.84 -27.07
CA THR A 132 32.78 -1.28 -26.31
C THR A 132 32.22 -0.25 -25.36
N TYR A 133 32.57 -0.39 -24.08
CA TYR A 133 32.26 0.62 -23.08
C TYR A 133 33.08 1.87 -23.42
N LEU A 134 32.54 2.80 -24.20
CA LEU A 134 33.17 4.11 -24.32
C LEU A 134 33.15 4.75 -22.94
N ALA A 135 34.32 5.20 -22.47
CA ALA A 135 34.46 5.86 -21.17
C ALA A 135 33.32 6.87 -20.99
N SER A 136 32.52 6.68 -19.95
CA SER A 136 31.33 7.51 -19.73
C SER A 136 31.77 8.97 -19.64
N LYS A 137 31.25 9.83 -20.53
CA LYS A 137 31.50 11.29 -20.47
C LYS A 137 31.14 11.89 -19.11
N ARG A 138 30.23 11.24 -18.36
CA ARG A 138 29.78 11.68 -17.04
C ARG A 138 30.76 11.30 -15.93
N PHE A 139 31.53 10.22 -16.12
CA PHE A 139 32.48 9.73 -15.13
C PHE A 139 33.90 9.69 -15.71
N PRO A 140 34.55 10.87 -15.89
CA PRO A 140 35.92 10.93 -16.40
C PRO A 140 36.90 10.25 -15.45
N ARG A 141 37.74 9.38 -15.99
CA ARG A 141 38.81 8.68 -15.26
C ARG A 141 40.11 9.47 -15.26
N VAL A 142 40.21 10.44 -16.16
CA VAL A 142 41.35 11.35 -16.35
C VAL A 142 40.79 12.75 -16.55
N THR A 143 41.32 13.74 -15.83
CA THR A 143 40.96 15.15 -15.97
C THR A 143 42.22 16.01 -16.06
N LEU A 144 42.08 17.21 -16.62
CA LEU A 144 43.12 18.23 -16.60
C LEU A 144 42.81 19.22 -15.47
N CYS A 145 43.78 19.49 -14.61
CA CYS A 145 43.68 20.50 -13.56
C CYS A 145 44.63 21.66 -13.85
N ASP A 146 44.07 22.87 -13.86
CA ASP A 146 44.83 24.10 -14.03
C ASP A 146 45.25 24.64 -12.66
N PHE A 147 46.55 24.82 -12.48
CA PHE A 147 47.17 25.40 -11.29
C PHE A 147 47.78 26.75 -11.64
N LEU A 148 47.49 27.76 -10.82
CA LEU A 148 48.13 29.06 -10.91
C LEU A 148 49.23 29.15 -9.85
N VAL A 149 50.49 29.05 -10.28
CA VAL A 149 51.63 29.24 -9.38
C VAL A 149 51.97 30.73 -9.37
N ARG A 150 51.91 31.35 -8.18
CA ARG A 150 52.29 32.75 -7.98
C ARG A 150 53.80 32.89 -7.95
N SER A 151 54.36 33.66 -8.87
CA SER A 151 55.75 34.12 -8.84
C SER A 151 55.79 35.64 -8.64
N MET A 152 56.91 36.17 -8.13
CA MET A 152 57.05 37.55 -7.67
C MET A 152 56.73 38.63 -8.71
N ALA A 153 56.69 38.29 -10.02
CA ALA A 153 56.42 39.22 -11.11
C ALA A 153 55.15 38.90 -11.93
N LYS A 154 54.79 37.62 -12.11
CA LYS A 154 53.62 37.18 -12.89
C LYS A 154 53.13 35.81 -12.41
N ASN A 155 51.82 35.55 -12.58
CA ASN A 155 51.23 34.24 -12.37
C ASN A 155 51.47 33.35 -13.59
N HIS A 156 51.98 32.13 -13.39
CA HIS A 156 52.18 31.15 -14.45
C HIS A 156 51.11 30.05 -14.36
N PRO A 157 50.25 29.87 -15.37
CA PRO A 157 49.32 28.75 -15.41
C PRO A 157 50.04 27.46 -15.83
N TYR A 158 49.80 26.39 -15.09
CA TYR A 158 50.25 25.04 -15.39
C TYR A 158 49.05 24.11 -15.49
N THR A 159 48.97 23.29 -16.52
CA THR A 159 47.93 22.27 -16.67
C THR A 159 48.56 20.90 -16.43
N VAL A 160 48.03 20.13 -15.47
CA VAL A 160 48.51 18.77 -15.17
C VAL A 160 47.39 17.75 -15.36
N GLN A 161 47.77 16.52 -15.70
CA GLN A 161 46.84 15.42 -15.86
C GLN A 161 46.64 14.70 -14.51
N CYS A 162 45.39 14.64 -14.05
CA CYS A 162 44.98 13.95 -12.83
C CYS A 162 44.20 12.67 -13.19
N THR A 163 44.38 11.62 -12.41
CA THR A 163 43.62 10.37 -12.52
C THR A 163 42.63 10.24 -11.37
N LEU A 164 41.38 9.87 -11.68
CA LEU A 164 40.29 9.73 -10.72
C LEU A 164 39.83 8.26 -10.67
N PRO A 165 40.57 7.36 -9.98
CA PRO A 165 40.26 5.94 -9.92
C PRO A 165 38.91 5.65 -9.24
N VAL A 166 38.49 6.51 -8.30
CA VAL A 166 37.19 6.40 -7.60
C VAL A 166 36.02 6.42 -8.58
N ASN A 167 36.15 7.14 -9.70
CA ASN A 167 35.06 7.32 -10.64
C ASN A 167 34.69 6.03 -11.40
N LEU A 168 35.65 5.10 -11.52
CA LEU A 168 35.41 3.78 -12.09
C LEU A 168 34.47 2.94 -11.20
N PHE A 169 34.56 3.09 -9.89
CA PHE A 169 33.63 2.44 -8.95
C PHE A 169 32.26 3.10 -8.97
N ASN A 170 32.22 4.44 -8.93
CA ASN A 170 30.99 5.21 -8.97
C ASN A 170 30.17 4.88 -10.23
N GLU A 171 30.82 4.81 -11.40
CA GLU A 171 30.18 4.43 -12.66
C GLU A 171 29.37 3.13 -12.51
N LYS A 172 29.96 2.07 -11.90
CA LYS A 172 29.29 0.78 -11.76
C LYS A 172 28.21 0.78 -10.68
N ILE A 173 28.47 1.45 -9.55
CA ILE A 173 27.52 1.56 -8.45
C ILE A 173 26.26 2.32 -8.89
N PHE A 174 26.39 3.43 -9.61
CA PHE A 174 25.24 4.21 -10.08
C PHE A 174 24.39 3.48 -11.11
N ILE A 175 25.02 2.70 -12.00
CA ILE A 175 24.29 1.82 -12.92
C ILE A 175 23.46 0.80 -12.13
N PHE A 176 24.08 0.12 -11.16
CA PHE A 176 23.38 -0.86 -10.31
C PHE A 176 22.22 -0.22 -9.53
N ILE A 177 22.45 0.93 -8.89
CA ILE A 177 21.43 1.66 -8.13
C ILE A 177 20.29 2.11 -9.06
N TRP A 178 20.57 2.57 -10.27
CA TRP A 178 19.53 2.98 -11.22
C TRP A 178 18.57 1.82 -11.54
N PHE A 179 19.10 0.65 -11.91
CA PHE A 179 18.26 -0.53 -12.18
C PHE A 179 17.49 -0.97 -10.96
N TRP A 180 18.12 -0.92 -9.79
CA TRP A 180 17.49 -1.25 -8.53
C TRP A 180 16.32 -0.32 -8.19
N LEU A 181 16.51 1.01 -8.34
CA LEU A 181 15.45 2.00 -8.12
C LEU A 181 14.28 1.84 -9.09
N VAL A 182 14.56 1.57 -10.37
CA VAL A 182 13.51 1.28 -11.36
C VAL A 182 12.71 0.04 -10.97
N LEU A 183 13.39 -1.03 -10.57
CA LEU A 183 12.73 -2.25 -10.08
C LEU A 183 11.87 -1.95 -8.84
N LEU A 184 12.37 -1.16 -7.89
CA LEU A 184 11.61 -0.73 -6.72
C LEU A 184 10.37 0.09 -7.10
N VAL A 185 10.46 1.02 -8.07
CA VAL A 185 9.30 1.77 -8.57
C VAL A 185 8.27 0.81 -9.16
N LEU A 186 8.69 -0.14 -10.00
CA LEU A 186 7.79 -1.13 -10.60
C LEU A 186 7.10 -2.01 -9.55
N MET A 187 7.83 -2.52 -8.55
CA MET A 187 7.26 -3.32 -7.47
C MET A 187 6.24 -2.53 -6.64
N ASN A 188 6.52 -1.26 -6.35
CA ASN A 188 5.61 -0.40 -5.61
C ASN A 188 4.36 -0.04 -6.44
N LEU A 189 4.51 0.20 -7.75
CA LEU A 189 3.39 0.40 -8.67
C LEU A 189 2.51 -0.85 -8.76
N MET A 190 3.08 -2.04 -8.92
CA MET A 190 2.33 -3.31 -8.88
C MET A 190 1.59 -3.50 -7.55
N SER A 191 2.23 -3.14 -6.43
CA SER A 191 1.59 -3.18 -5.12
C SER A 191 0.40 -2.22 -5.07
N LEU A 192 0.57 -0.98 -5.52
CA LEU A 192 -0.47 0.04 -5.54
C LEU A 192 -1.66 -0.39 -6.40
N THR A 193 -1.42 -0.84 -7.64
CA THR A 193 -2.47 -1.29 -8.56
C THR A 193 -3.23 -2.49 -8.01
N TYR A 194 -2.54 -3.44 -7.38
CA TYR A 194 -3.17 -4.57 -6.70
C TYR A 194 -4.13 -4.12 -5.58
N TRP A 195 -3.72 -3.15 -4.75
CA TRP A 195 -4.56 -2.65 -3.66
C TRP A 195 -5.71 -1.76 -4.15
N LEU A 196 -5.51 -0.99 -5.21
CA LEU A 196 -6.58 -0.29 -5.92
C LEU A 196 -7.59 -1.30 -6.49
N TRP A 197 -7.12 -2.41 -7.06
CA TRP A 197 -8.00 -3.46 -7.59
C TRP A 197 -8.84 -4.14 -6.50
N ILE A 198 -8.27 -4.36 -5.31
CA ILE A 198 -9.01 -4.86 -4.13
C ILE A 198 -10.05 -3.86 -3.63
N ALA A 199 -9.77 -2.56 -3.73
CA ALA A 199 -10.69 -1.53 -3.28
C ALA A 199 -11.99 -1.46 -4.11
N PHE A 200 -12.02 -2.00 -5.34
CA PHE A 200 -13.23 -2.03 -6.16
C PHE A 200 -14.35 -2.90 -5.57
N THR A 201 -15.57 -2.37 -5.60
CA THR A 201 -16.80 -3.00 -5.04
C THR A 201 -17.04 -4.42 -5.54
N THR A 202 -16.78 -4.71 -6.81
CA THR A 202 -16.97 -6.03 -7.41
C THR A 202 -16.08 -7.08 -6.76
N ASN A 203 -14.80 -6.76 -6.56
CA ASN A 203 -13.83 -7.67 -5.96
C ASN A 203 -14.15 -7.91 -4.48
N ARG A 204 -14.58 -6.85 -3.78
CA ARG A 204 -15.00 -6.93 -2.37
C ARG A 204 -16.09 -7.98 -2.13
N ARG A 205 -17.12 -7.95 -3.00
CA ARG A 205 -18.24 -8.90 -2.93
C ARG A 205 -17.81 -10.31 -3.30
N SER A 206 -17.00 -10.44 -4.34
CA SER A 206 -16.49 -11.75 -4.78
C SER A 206 -15.73 -12.46 -3.67
N TYR A 207 -14.85 -11.74 -2.97
CA TYR A 207 -14.08 -12.28 -1.84
C TYR A 207 -14.99 -12.83 -0.74
N ILE A 208 -15.91 -12.01 -0.20
CA ILE A 208 -16.81 -12.43 0.89
C ILE A 208 -17.70 -13.60 0.46
N LYS A 209 -18.22 -13.55 -0.77
CA LYS A 209 -19.06 -14.61 -1.34
C LYS A 209 -18.35 -15.96 -1.40
N THR A 210 -17.05 -15.97 -1.69
CA THR A 210 -16.26 -17.21 -1.73
C THR A 210 -16.18 -17.86 -0.35
N TYR A 211 -15.85 -17.11 0.71
CA TYR A 211 -15.81 -17.67 2.07
C TYR A 211 -17.19 -18.13 2.55
N LEU A 212 -18.25 -17.35 2.29
CA LEU A 212 -19.60 -17.75 2.70
C LEU A 212 -20.12 -18.99 1.95
N ARG A 213 -19.69 -19.18 0.70
CA ARG A 213 -20.01 -20.38 -0.08
C ARG A 213 -19.29 -21.60 0.49
N VAL A 214 -18.00 -21.47 0.82
CA VAL A 214 -17.22 -22.55 1.44
C VAL A 214 -17.79 -22.92 2.80
N ALA A 215 -18.29 -21.94 3.56
CA ALA A 215 -18.96 -22.17 4.85
C ALA A 215 -20.41 -22.68 4.74
N ASN A 216 -20.93 -22.95 3.53
CA ASN A 216 -22.32 -23.36 3.27
C ASN A 216 -23.41 -22.44 3.87
N LYS A 217 -23.09 -21.15 4.09
CA LYS A 217 -24.01 -20.16 4.69
C LYS A 217 -24.69 -19.23 3.68
N TYR A 218 -24.47 -19.44 2.38
CA TYR A 218 -24.95 -18.56 1.32
C TYR A 218 -25.70 -19.32 0.23
N SER A 219 -26.96 -18.93 -0.02
CA SER A 219 -27.74 -19.40 -1.16
C SER A 219 -27.91 -18.29 -2.20
N LYS A 220 -27.52 -18.58 -3.46
CA LYS A 220 -27.47 -17.58 -4.55
C LYS A 220 -28.83 -16.92 -4.84
N LYS A 221 -29.94 -17.61 -4.59
CA LYS A 221 -31.30 -17.14 -4.91
C LYS A 221 -31.90 -16.24 -3.83
N VAL A 222 -31.57 -16.45 -2.56
CA VAL A 222 -32.23 -15.80 -1.42
C VAL A 222 -31.38 -14.64 -0.87
N ASP A 223 -30.06 -14.83 -0.81
CA ASP A 223 -29.21 -13.94 -0.02
C ASP A 223 -28.53 -12.83 -0.82
N HIS A 224 -28.83 -12.64 -2.11
CA HIS A 224 -28.10 -11.66 -2.92
C HIS A 224 -28.27 -10.21 -2.39
N MET A 225 -29.48 -9.84 -1.97
CA MET A 225 -29.75 -8.52 -1.39
C MET A 225 -29.12 -8.39 0.01
N LYS A 226 -29.21 -9.46 0.82
CA LYS A 226 -28.59 -9.57 2.15
C LYS A 226 -27.07 -9.46 2.07
N LEU A 227 -26.44 -10.10 1.09
CA LEU A 227 -25.00 -10.03 0.80
C LEU A 227 -24.58 -8.61 0.41
N ASN A 228 -25.35 -7.93 -0.44
CA ASN A 228 -25.08 -6.54 -0.79
C ASN A 228 -25.23 -5.60 0.41
N ALA A 229 -26.21 -5.83 1.29
CA ALA A 229 -26.38 -5.07 2.52
C ALA A 229 -25.22 -5.33 3.50
N PHE A 230 -24.83 -6.60 3.67
CA PHE A 230 -23.68 -6.98 4.50
C PHE A 230 -22.38 -6.34 3.99
N SER A 231 -22.08 -6.50 2.70
CA SER A 231 -20.84 -6.02 2.11
C SER A 231 -20.76 -4.48 2.06
N ASN A 232 -21.80 -3.79 1.57
CA ASN A 232 -21.71 -2.34 1.37
C ASN A 232 -22.12 -1.52 2.60
N LYS A 233 -23.10 -1.97 3.40
CA LYS A 233 -23.65 -1.18 4.52
C LYS A 233 -23.02 -1.55 5.87
N TYR A 234 -22.90 -2.84 6.15
CA TYR A 234 -22.38 -3.34 7.43
C TYR A 234 -20.85 -3.32 7.47
N LEU A 235 -20.19 -4.01 6.53
CA LEU A 235 -18.74 -4.16 6.52
C LEU A 235 -18.02 -2.91 5.93
N ARG A 236 -18.65 -2.25 4.97
CA ARG A 236 -18.11 -1.08 4.24
C ARG A 236 -16.73 -1.38 3.63
N GLN A 237 -15.98 -0.33 3.27
CA GLN A 237 -14.67 -0.50 2.63
C GLN A 237 -13.58 -0.81 3.66
N ASP A 238 -13.60 -0.15 4.82
CA ASP A 238 -12.64 -0.36 5.90
C ASP A 238 -12.70 -1.77 6.48
N GLY A 239 -13.90 -2.32 6.74
CA GLY A 239 -14.04 -3.69 7.24
C GLY A 239 -13.60 -4.73 6.20
N HIS A 240 -13.83 -4.48 4.92
CA HIS A 240 -13.30 -5.34 3.86
C HIS A 240 -11.76 -5.32 3.81
N PHE A 241 -11.17 -4.12 3.85
CA PHE A 241 -9.73 -3.95 3.89
C PHE A 241 -9.11 -4.64 5.11
N MET A 242 -9.74 -4.49 6.27
CA MET A 242 -9.32 -5.14 7.51
C MET A 242 -9.32 -6.67 7.38
N LEU A 243 -10.42 -7.27 6.91
CA LEU A 243 -10.48 -8.72 6.71
C LEU A 243 -9.44 -9.21 5.71
N ARG A 244 -9.20 -8.45 4.63
CA ARG A 244 -8.17 -8.76 3.63
C ARG A 244 -6.77 -8.66 4.21
N MET A 245 -6.52 -7.69 5.08
CA MET A 245 -5.24 -7.54 5.78
C MET A 245 -5.01 -8.67 6.78
N ILE A 246 -6.06 -9.09 7.50
CA ILE A 246 -6.02 -10.27 8.37
C ILE A 246 -5.67 -11.50 7.53
N GLY A 247 -6.40 -11.78 6.44
CA GLY A 247 -6.15 -12.96 5.62
C GLY A 247 -4.81 -13.02 4.90
N LYS A 248 -4.14 -11.87 4.70
CA LYS A 248 -2.74 -11.86 4.22
C LYS A 248 -1.72 -12.21 5.30
N ASN A 249 -2.07 -12.04 6.58
CA ASN A 249 -1.16 -12.20 7.70
C ASN A 249 -1.47 -13.41 8.58
N THR A 250 -2.61 -14.07 8.38
CA THR A 250 -3.11 -15.21 9.16
C THR A 250 -3.67 -16.29 8.24
N ASN A 251 -4.07 -17.43 8.81
CA ASN A 251 -4.65 -18.56 8.07
C ASN A 251 -6.06 -18.28 7.52
N ASP A 252 -6.35 -18.78 6.32
CA ASP A 252 -7.66 -18.64 5.67
C ASP A 252 -8.83 -19.23 6.48
N VAL A 253 -8.56 -20.26 7.28
CA VAL A 253 -9.56 -20.88 8.18
C VAL A 253 -10.06 -19.88 9.22
N MET A 254 -9.15 -19.11 9.83
CA MET A 254 -9.51 -18.09 10.82
C MET A 254 -10.31 -16.96 10.18
N VAL A 255 -9.95 -16.56 8.96
CA VAL A 255 -10.69 -15.54 8.20
C VAL A 255 -12.10 -16.02 7.88
N SER A 256 -12.24 -17.29 7.48
CA SER A 256 -13.54 -17.90 7.22
C SER A 256 -14.43 -17.88 8.46
N GLU A 257 -13.88 -18.24 9.61
CA GLU A 257 -14.59 -18.24 10.90
C GLU A 257 -15.04 -16.82 11.31
N LEU A 258 -14.16 -15.83 11.16
CA LEU A 258 -14.48 -14.41 11.41
C LEU A 258 -15.59 -13.90 10.47
N ILE A 259 -15.47 -14.15 9.16
CA ILE A 259 -16.49 -13.73 8.17
C ILE A 259 -17.84 -14.35 8.48
N THR A 260 -17.83 -15.64 8.80
CA THR A 260 -19.04 -16.42 9.09
C THR A 260 -19.73 -15.92 10.36
N ALA A 261 -18.97 -15.66 11.42
CA ALA A 261 -19.53 -15.15 12.67
C ALA A 261 -20.08 -13.71 12.53
N LEU A 262 -19.38 -12.84 11.78
CA LEU A 262 -19.87 -11.50 11.45
C LEU A 262 -21.15 -11.56 10.60
N TRP A 263 -21.22 -12.50 9.64
CA TRP A 263 -22.41 -12.75 8.85
C TRP A 263 -23.59 -13.20 9.71
N ASP A 264 -23.40 -14.09 10.68
CA ASP A 264 -24.46 -14.54 11.58
C ASP A 264 -24.95 -13.42 12.52
N ALA A 265 -24.04 -12.57 13.01
CA ALA A 265 -24.38 -11.41 13.82
C ALA A 265 -25.24 -10.43 13.01
N PHE A 266 -24.80 -10.08 11.79
CA PHE A 266 -25.54 -9.22 10.88
C PHE A 266 -26.88 -9.82 10.46
N SER A 267 -26.91 -11.10 10.12
CA SER A 267 -28.12 -11.78 9.66
C SER A 267 -29.23 -11.75 10.71
N ARG A 268 -28.88 -12.00 11.98
CA ARG A 268 -29.82 -11.91 13.10
C ARG A 268 -30.39 -10.50 13.29
N GLU A 269 -29.59 -9.46 13.09
CA GLU A 269 -30.05 -8.06 13.17
C GLU A 269 -30.94 -7.69 11.96
N TYR A 270 -30.54 -8.13 10.76
CA TYR A 270 -31.26 -7.89 9.51
C TYR A 270 -32.66 -8.50 9.54
N ASP A 271 -32.78 -9.77 9.94
CA ASP A 271 -34.06 -10.49 9.95
C ASP A 271 -35.03 -9.88 10.99
N ARG A 272 -34.53 -9.49 12.18
CA ARG A 272 -35.32 -8.75 13.19
C ARG A 272 -35.84 -7.41 12.68
N SER A 273 -35.07 -6.72 11.84
CA SER A 273 -35.47 -5.41 11.30
C SER A 273 -36.57 -5.53 10.24
N HIS A 274 -36.59 -6.61 9.46
CA HIS A 274 -37.61 -6.86 8.44
C HIS A 274 -38.91 -7.39 9.07
N GLN A 275 -38.84 -8.25 10.09
CA GLN A 275 -40.04 -8.69 10.82
C GLN A 275 -40.81 -7.54 11.48
N LYS A 276 -40.14 -6.46 11.89
CA LYS A 276 -40.80 -5.25 12.44
C LYS A 276 -41.47 -4.35 11.39
N GLN A 277 -41.24 -4.60 10.10
CA GLN A 277 -41.85 -3.83 9.01
C GLN A 277 -43.08 -4.51 8.40
N GLU A 278 -43.31 -5.78 8.73
CA GLU A 278 -44.45 -6.58 8.26
C GLU A 278 -45.59 -6.67 9.29
N VAL A 279 -45.41 -6.08 10.48
CA VAL A 279 -46.43 -5.90 11.54
C VAL A 279 -46.77 -4.42 11.62
#